data_AF-A0A7C5T2K9-F1
#
_entry.id   AF-A0A7C5T2K9-F1
#
_cell.length_a   1.000
_cell.length_b   1.000
_cell.length_c   1.000
_cell.angle_alpha   90.00
_cell.angle_beta   90.00
_cell.angle_gamma   90.00
#
_symmetry.space_group_name_H-M   'P 1'
#
loop_
_entity.id
_entity.type
_entity.pdbx_description
1 polymer ?
#
loop_
_entity_poly.entity_id
_entity_poly.type
_entity_poly.pdbx_seq_one_letter_code
_entity_poly.pdbx_strand_id
1 'polypeptide(L)'
;MLEGVRDPPVRTDVIAAFNVLMEAYRLGRIDEGGLVRELTGLCLDVLSLKYPLRDVEELRKEARRYAEALAKAIRVHVIRERLTRSVLRSPTPSSPTPEEFIT
;
A
#
# COMPACT_ATOMS: atom_id res chain seq x y z
N MET A 1 -9.56 4.51 -10.06
CA MET A 1 -8.96 5.78 -9.60
C MET A 1 -8.24 6.51 -10.73
N LEU A 2 -7.26 5.89 -11.40
CA LEU A 2 -6.50 6.54 -12.48
C LEU A 2 -7.24 6.66 -13.82
N GLU A 3 -8.37 5.96 -13.97
CA GLU A 3 -9.19 6.02 -15.17
C GLU A 3 -9.75 7.43 -15.36
N GLY A 4 -9.40 8.08 -16.47
CA GLY A 4 -9.75 9.46 -16.79
C GLY A 4 -8.60 10.46 -16.67
N VAL A 5 -7.48 10.12 -16.03
CA VAL A 5 -6.24 10.89 -16.12
C VAL A 5 -5.51 10.46 -17.39
N ARG A 6 -5.68 11.23 -18.47
CA ARG A 6 -5.11 10.87 -19.79
C ARG A 6 -3.63 11.23 -19.93
N ASP A 7 -3.13 12.11 -19.08
CA ASP A 7 -1.75 12.59 -19.17
C ASP A 7 -0.75 11.57 -18.57
N PRO A 8 0.16 10.99 -19.38
CA PRO A 8 1.11 9.96 -18.92
C PRO A 8 2.06 10.38 -17.78
N PRO A 9 2.63 11.60 -17.77
CA PRO A 9 3.44 12.10 -16.65
C PRO A 9 2.66 12.12 -15.35
N VAL A 10 1.44 12.68 -15.33
CA VAL A 10 0.60 12.73 -14.13
C VAL A 10 0.32 11.33 -13.58
N ARG A 11 0.07 10.34 -14.46
CA ARG A 11 -0.11 8.96 -14.01
C ARG A 11 1.15 8.39 -13.36
N THR A 12 2.32 8.69 -13.93
CA THR A 12 3.62 8.27 -13.38
C THR A 12 3.84 8.86 -12.00
N ASP A 13 3.57 10.16 -11.83
CA ASP A 13 3.74 10.85 -10.55
C ASP A 13 2.81 10.31 -9.47
N VAL A 14 1.55 10.03 -9.82
CA VAL A 14 0.59 9.43 -8.88
C VAL A 14 1.04 8.03 -8.45
N ILE A 15 1.56 7.23 -9.37
CA ILE A 15 2.10 5.89 -9.04
C ILE A 15 3.33 6.01 -8.15
N ALA A 16 4.24 6.95 -8.44
CA ALA A 16 5.42 7.19 -7.63
C ALA A 16 5.05 7.61 -6.19
N ALA A 17 4.14 8.58 -6.05
CA ALA A 17 3.64 9.02 -4.76
C ALA A 17 2.97 7.87 -3.99
N PHE A 18 2.12 7.09 -4.65
CA PHE A 18 1.48 5.92 -4.05
C PHE A 18 2.51 4.90 -3.52
N ASN A 19 3.55 4.59 -4.30
CA ASN A 19 4.60 3.66 -3.90
C ASN A 19 5.38 4.17 -2.68
N VAL A 20 5.67 5.47 -2.61
CA VAL A 20 6.32 6.07 -1.44
C VAL A 20 5.47 5.90 -0.18
N LEU A 21 4.15 6.12 -0.26
CA LEU A 21 3.25 5.95 0.87
C LEU A 21 3.16 4.49 1.32
N MET A 22 3.08 3.56 0.37
CA MET A 22 3.07 2.13 0.66
C MET A 22 4.36 1.69 1.37
N GLU A 23 5.52 2.14 0.88
CA GLU A 23 6.81 1.83 1.49
C GLU A 23 6.96 2.46 2.88
N ALA A 24 6.54 3.71 3.06
CA ALA A 24 6.55 4.37 4.36
C ALA A 24 5.72 3.60 5.39
N TYR A 25 4.53 3.14 5.01
CA TYR A 25 3.68 2.33 5.89
C TYR A 25 4.29 0.94 6.15
N ARG A 26 4.81 0.28 5.10
CA ARG A 26 5.47 -1.03 5.21
C ARG A 26 6.62 -1.03 6.21
N LEU A 27 7.43 0.04 6.18
CA LEU A 27 8.56 0.29 7.08
C LEU A 27 8.16 0.81 8.46
N GLY A 28 6.86 1.06 8.70
CA GLY A 28 6.37 1.58 9.98
C GLY A 28 6.71 3.05 10.24
N ARG A 29 7.04 3.82 9.19
CA ARG A 29 7.31 5.27 9.30
C ARG A 29 6.05 6.11 9.43
N ILE A 30 4.93 5.57 8.95
CA ILE A 30 3.59 6.14 9.14
C ILE A 30 2.65 5.07 9.68
N ASP A 31 1.72 5.48 10.54
CA ASP A 31 0.67 4.63 11.06
C ASP A 31 -0.54 4.57 10.11
N GLU A 32 -1.57 3.79 10.46
CA GLU A 32 -2.76 3.62 9.61
C GLU A 32 -3.52 4.94 9.42
N GLY A 33 -3.61 5.77 10.47
CA GLY A 33 -4.23 7.10 10.40
C GLY A 33 -3.47 8.05 9.47
N GLY A 34 -2.13 8.03 9.54
CA GLY A 34 -1.26 8.75 8.62
C GLY A 34 -1.43 8.29 7.18
N LEU A 35 -1.43 6.99 6.94
CA LEU A 35 -1.63 6.43 5.60
C LEU A 35 -2.95 6.88 4.98
N VAL A 36 -4.06 6.82 5.72
CA VAL A 36 -5.37 7.27 5.21
C VAL A 36 -5.37 8.77 4.90
N ARG A 37 -4.75 9.59 5.74
CA ARG A 37 -4.64 11.04 5.51
C ARG A 37 -3.85 11.36 4.24
N GLU A 38 -2.67 10.78 4.08
CA GLU A 38 -1.82 11.01 2.90
C GLU A 38 -2.50 10.50 1.60
N LEU A 39 -3.11 9.32 1.66
CA LEU A 39 -3.88 8.78 0.53
C LEU A 39 -5.09 9.65 0.20
N THR A 40 -5.72 10.28 1.20
CA THR A 40 -6.83 11.21 0.97
C THR A 40 -6.36 12.43 0.20
N GLY A 41 -5.19 12.99 0.56
CA GLY A 41 -4.55 14.07 -0.19
C GLY A 41 -4.30 13.66 -1.65
N LEU A 42 -3.61 12.54 -1.85
CA LEU A 42 -3.31 12.02 -3.19
C LEU A 42 -4.58 11.78 -4.03
N CYS A 43 -5.62 11.21 -3.43
CA CYS A 43 -6.90 10.99 -4.13
C CYS A 43 -7.60 12.31 -4.46
N LEU A 44 -7.53 13.30 -3.57
CA LEU A 44 -8.12 14.62 -3.80
C LEU A 44 -7.41 15.35 -4.94
N ASP A 45 -6.09 15.29 -5.01
CA ASP A 45 -5.31 15.89 -6.09
C ASP A 45 -5.71 15.30 -7.45
N VAL A 46 -5.78 13.96 -7.52
CA VAL A 46 -6.22 13.24 -8.73
C VAL A 46 -7.66 13.60 -9.12
N LEU A 47 -8.57 13.64 -8.14
CA LEU A 47 -9.98 13.96 -8.39
C LEU A 47 -10.18 15.42 -8.82
N SER A 48 -9.41 16.34 -8.25
CA SER A 48 -9.45 17.76 -8.60
C SER A 48 -8.96 18.00 -10.03
N LEU A 49 -7.93 17.26 -10.46
CA LEU A 49 -7.48 17.28 -11.86
C LEU A 49 -8.52 16.68 -12.81
N LYS A 50 -9.20 15.60 -12.39
CA LYS A 50 -10.20 14.92 -13.21
C LYS A 50 -11.52 15.69 -13.30
N TYR A 51 -11.89 16.40 -12.25
CA TYR A 51 -13.19 17.05 -12.11
C TYR A 51 -13.07 18.49 -11.56
N PRO A 52 -12.43 19.41 -12.30
CA PRO A 52 -12.10 20.76 -11.80
C PRO A 52 -13.32 21.63 -11.49
N LEU A 53 -14.50 21.27 -11.99
CA LEU A 53 -15.75 22.02 -11.78
C LEU A 53 -16.65 21.41 -10.70
N ARG A 54 -16.28 20.25 -10.12
CA ARG A 54 -17.06 19.64 -9.03
C ARG A 54 -16.75 20.33 -7.70
N ASP A 55 -17.72 20.31 -6.81
CA ASP A 55 -17.58 20.87 -5.47
C ASP A 55 -16.46 20.18 -4.66
N VAL A 56 -15.64 20.98 -3.99
CA VAL A 56 -14.45 20.49 -3.26
C VAL A 56 -14.82 19.60 -2.08
N GLU A 57 -15.95 19.86 -1.39
CA GLU A 57 -16.40 19.02 -0.27
C GLU A 57 -16.89 17.65 -0.76
N GLU A 58 -17.56 17.60 -1.91
CA GLU A 58 -17.89 16.32 -2.55
C GLU A 58 -16.64 15.53 -2.93
N LEU A 59 -15.65 16.20 -3.53
CA LEU A 59 -14.38 15.57 -3.91
C LEU A 59 -13.61 15.07 -2.67
N ARG A 60 -13.61 15.80 -1.55
CA ARG A 60 -12.99 15.36 -0.29
C ARG A 60 -13.64 14.10 0.26
N LYS A 61 -14.98 14.02 0.26
CA LYS A 61 -15.70 12.81 0.70
C LYS A 61 -15.37 11.61 -0.18
N GLU A 62 -15.35 11.81 -1.49
CA GLU A 62 -15.01 10.77 -2.45
C GLU A 62 -13.55 10.32 -2.35
N ALA A 63 -12.62 11.28 -2.19
CA ALA A 63 -11.19 11.03 -1.97
C ALA A 63 -10.96 10.19 -0.72
N ARG A 64 -11.62 10.55 0.39
CA ARG A 64 -11.52 9.79 1.65
C ARG A 64 -12.02 8.35 1.50
N ARG A 65 -13.14 8.14 0.81
CA ARG A 65 -13.67 6.80 0.53
C ARG A 65 -12.67 5.95 -0.26
N TYR A 66 -12.00 6.53 -1.27
CA TYR A 66 -10.95 5.83 -2.01
C TYR A 66 -9.72 5.56 -1.15
N ALA A 67 -9.30 6.54 -0.34
CA ALA A 67 -8.16 6.39 0.56
C ALA A 67 -8.35 5.27 1.57
N GLU A 68 -9.54 5.15 2.17
CA GLU A 68 -9.87 4.07 3.12
C GLU A 68 -9.82 2.69 2.43
N ALA A 69 -10.33 2.57 1.21
CA ALA A 69 -10.27 1.34 0.44
C ALA A 69 -8.82 0.96 0.07
N LEU A 70 -8.01 1.94 -0.34
CA LEU A 70 -6.59 1.74 -0.65
C LEU A 70 -5.79 1.36 0.59
N ALA A 71 -6.00 2.04 1.72
CA ALA A 71 -5.34 1.72 2.99
C ALA A 71 -5.63 0.28 3.42
N LYS A 72 -6.89 -0.16 3.29
CA LYS A 72 -7.26 -1.56 3.55
C LYS A 72 -6.51 -2.53 2.65
N ALA A 73 -6.39 -2.24 1.35
CA ALA A 73 -5.66 -3.09 0.41
C ALA A 73 -4.16 -3.16 0.74
N ILE A 74 -3.54 -2.01 1.04
CA ILE A 74 -2.13 -1.92 1.46
C ILE A 74 -1.89 -2.72 2.74
N ARG A 75 -2.78 -2.61 3.73
CA ARG A 75 -2.67 -3.36 4.99
C ARG A 75 -2.66 -4.86 4.76
N VAL A 76 -3.59 -5.37 3.95
CA VAL A 76 -3.66 -6.79 3.59
C VAL A 76 -2.38 -7.22 2.87
N HIS A 77 -1.89 -6.41 1.94
CA HIS A 77 -0.65 -6.67 1.23
C HIS A 77 0.56 -6.79 2.18
N VAL A 78 0.75 -5.81 3.07
CA VAL A 78 1.86 -5.79 4.03
C VAL A 78 1.78 -6.96 5.02
N ILE A 79 0.59 -7.31 5.50
CA ILE A 79 0.41 -8.48 6.37
C ILE A 79 0.82 -9.76 5.64
N ARG A 80 0.36 -9.93 4.39
CA ARG A 80 0.71 -11.09 3.57
C ARG A 80 2.22 -11.20 3.36
N GLU A 81 2.89 -10.10 3.04
CA GLU A 81 4.35 -10.08 2.88
C GLU A 81 5.09 -10.50 4.15
N ARG A 82 4.64 -10.00 5.32
CA ARG A 82 5.23 -10.35 6.61
C ARG A 82 5.06 -11.84 6.92
N LEU A 83 3.88 -12.40 6.64
CA LEU A 83 3.62 -13.83 6.81
C LEU A 83 4.51 -14.68 5.90
N THR A 84 4.61 -14.34 4.61
CA THR A 84 5.47 -15.06 3.66
C THR A 84 6.94 -15.02 4.09
N ARG A 85 7.45 -13.87 4.56
CA ARG A 85 8.83 -13.78 5.08
C ARG A 85 9.05 -14.60 6.35
N SER A 86 8.04 -14.73 7.20
CA SER A 86 8.11 -15.54 8.43
C SER A 86 8.16 -17.03 8.12
N VAL A 87 7.30 -17.51 7.21
CA VAL A 87 7.23 -18.93 6.81
C VAL A 87 8.53 -19.40 6.15
N LEU A 88 9.21 -18.54 5.38
CA LEU A 88 10.49 -18.87 4.76
C LEU A 88 11.69 -18.82 5.71
N ARG A 89 11.51 -18.44 6.98
CA ARG A 89 12.56 -18.38 8.01
C ARG A 89 12.52 -19.55 8.99
N SER A 90 11.69 -20.57 8.77
CA SER A 90 11.81 -21.79 9.57
C SER A 90 13.21 -22.42 9.33
N PRO A 91 13.99 -22.72 10.38
CA PRO A 91 15.21 -23.48 10.20
C PRO A 91 14.83 -24.82 9.56
N THR A 92 15.47 -25.16 8.45
CA THR A 92 15.45 -26.53 7.95
C THR A 92 15.79 -27.46 9.13
N PRO A 93 14.96 -28.46 9.47
CA PRO A 93 15.37 -29.46 10.44
C PRO A 93 16.70 -30.02 9.94
N SER A 94 17.75 -29.86 10.74
CA SER A 94 19.05 -30.44 10.46
C SER A 94 18.81 -31.92 10.19
N SER A 95 19.07 -32.34 8.95
CA SER A 95 19.07 -33.75 8.58
C SER A 95 19.93 -34.51 9.59
N PRO A 96 19.44 -35.60 10.21
CA PRO A 96 20.20 -36.35 11.19
C PRO A 96 21.51 -36.79 10.54
N THR A 97 22.62 -36.50 11.22
CA THR A 97 23.92 -37.00 10.81
C THR A 97 23.91 -38.54 10.89
N PRO A 98 24.55 -39.25 9.96
CA PRO A 98 24.53 -40.72 9.90
C PRO A 98 25.00 -41.45 11.17
N GLU A 99 25.61 -40.73 12.12
CA GLU A 99 26.16 -41.27 13.36
C GLU A 99 25.10 -41.66 14.40
N GLU A 100 23.84 -41.22 14.27
CA GLU A 100 22.77 -41.54 15.24
C GLU A 100 22.00 -42.85 14.95
N PHE A 101 22.33 -43.56 13.86
CA PHE A 101 21.64 -44.81 13.48
C PHE A 101 22.30 -46.08 14.04
N ILE A 102 23.39 -45.95 14.81
CA ILE A 102 24.14 -47.09 15.36
C ILE A 102 24.39 -46.85 16.85
N THR A 103 23.35 -46.92 17.68
CA THR A 103 23.46 -47.29 19.10
C THR A 103 22.20 -48.01 19.53
#